data_AF-A0A356QCA3-F1
#
_entry.id   AF-A0A356QCA3-F1
#
_cell.length_a   1.000
_cell.length_b   1.000
_cell.length_c   1.000
_cell.angle_alpha   90.00
_cell.angle_beta   90.00
_cell.angle_gamma   90.00
#
_symmetry.space_group_name_H-M   'P 1'
#
loop_
_entity.id
_entity.type
_entity.pdbx_description
1 polymer ?
#
loop_
_entity_poly.entity_id
_entity_poly.type
_entity_poly.pdbx_seq_one_letter_code
_entity_poly.pdbx_strand_id
1 'polypeptide(L)'
;VQGKAVVNSISLKEGEAAFREQATKCRRFGAAIVVMAFDEEGQADTFARKTEICERAYRLLVDEIGFPPEDIIFDPNIFAIATGIEEHNNYAVDFIEATQWIREHLPHAMISGGVSN
;
A
#
# COMPACT_ATOMS: atom_id res chain seq x y z
N VAL A 1 -16.63 -7.41 -15.88
CA VAL A 1 -16.20 -6.01 -16.04
C VAL A 1 -15.70 -5.85 -17.46
N GLN A 2 -16.04 -4.77 -18.17
CA GLN A 2 -15.48 -4.53 -19.51
C GLN A 2 -14.13 -3.82 -19.33
N GLY A 3 -13.04 -4.58 -19.41
CA GLY A 3 -11.68 -4.08 -19.14
C GLY A 3 -11.18 -4.36 -17.72
N LYS A 4 -9.90 -4.05 -17.49
CA LYS A 4 -9.22 -4.23 -16.21
C LYS A 4 -9.34 -2.96 -15.37
N ALA A 5 -10.08 -3.04 -14.27
CA ALA A 5 -10.24 -1.94 -13.33
C ALA A 5 -9.09 -1.92 -12.30
N VAL A 6 -8.92 -0.77 -11.65
CA VAL A 6 -8.06 -0.62 -10.46
C VAL A 6 -8.95 -0.29 -9.27
N VAL A 7 -8.91 -1.10 -8.21
CA VAL A 7 -9.62 -0.83 -6.95
C VAL A 7 -8.75 0.08 -6.09
N ASN A 8 -9.26 1.25 -5.72
CA ASN A 8 -8.62 2.17 -4.79
C ASN A 8 -9.52 2.35 -3.56
N SER A 9 -9.25 1.70 -2.42
CA SER A 9 -8.12 0.81 -2.09
C SER A 9 -8.54 -0.27 -1.09
N ILE A 10 -7.64 -1.21 -0.79
CA ILE A 10 -7.75 -2.15 0.34
C ILE A 10 -6.61 -1.92 1.35
N SER A 11 -6.76 -2.41 2.58
CA SER A 11 -5.73 -2.26 3.63
C SER A 11 -5.89 -3.31 4.73
N LEU A 12 -4.92 -3.38 5.65
CA LEU A 12 -4.95 -4.25 6.83
C LEU A 12 -5.71 -3.63 8.02
N LYS A 13 -6.31 -2.44 7.86
CA LYS A 13 -7.05 -1.71 8.91
C LYS A 13 -8.08 -2.55 9.68
N GLU A 14 -8.85 -3.37 8.95
CA GLU A 14 -9.89 -4.22 9.53
C GLU A 14 -9.37 -5.63 9.88
N GLY A 15 -8.04 -5.78 9.90
CA GLY A 15 -7.35 -7.03 10.10
C GLY A 15 -7.19 -7.85 8.82
N GLU A 16 -6.33 -8.85 8.94
CA GLU A 16 -5.91 -9.72 7.85
C GLU A 16 -7.07 -10.49 7.18
N ALA A 17 -8.07 -10.95 7.95
CA ALA A 17 -9.18 -11.71 7.41
C ALA A 17 -10.00 -10.90 6.38
N ALA A 18 -10.30 -9.63 6.70
CA ALA A 18 -10.99 -8.72 5.80
C ALA A 18 -10.14 -8.41 4.56
N PHE A 19 -8.85 -8.15 4.76
CA PHE A 19 -7.90 -7.90 3.66
C PHE A 19 -7.85 -9.08 2.67
N ARG A 20 -7.71 -10.32 3.17
CA ARG A 20 -7.69 -11.54 2.35
C ARG A 20 -9.00 -11.74 1.58
N GLU A 21 -10.14 -11.49 2.22
CA GLU A 21 -11.45 -11.59 1.58
C GLU A 21 -11.57 -10.58 0.42
N GLN A 22 -11.22 -9.32 0.66
CA GLN A 22 -11.26 -8.25 -0.34
C GLN A 22 -10.29 -8.52 -1.50
N ALA A 23 -9.06 -8.90 -1.21
CA ALA A 23 -8.05 -9.26 -2.22
C ALA A 23 -8.52 -10.45 -3.07
N THR A 24 -9.07 -11.50 -2.46
CA THR A 24 -9.60 -12.66 -3.18
C THR A 24 -10.74 -12.25 -4.13
N LYS A 25 -11.63 -11.35 -3.70
CA LYS A 25 -12.69 -10.80 -4.57
C LYS A 25 -12.10 -10.01 -5.74
N CYS A 26 -11.16 -9.09 -5.49
CA CYS A 26 -10.52 -8.30 -6.53
C CYS A 26 -9.83 -9.18 -7.57
N ARG A 27 -9.11 -10.21 -7.12
CA ARG A 27 -8.46 -11.22 -7.98
C ARG A 27 -9.47 -11.95 -8.86
N ARG A 28 -10.60 -12.38 -8.31
CA ARG A 28 -11.69 -13.04 -9.07
C ARG A 28 -12.27 -12.14 -10.15
N PHE A 29 -12.32 -10.83 -9.92
CA PHE A 29 -12.75 -9.86 -10.93
C PHE A 29 -11.66 -9.48 -11.93
N GLY A 30 -10.42 -9.94 -11.74
CA GLY A 30 -9.27 -9.59 -12.57
C GLY A 30 -8.85 -8.13 -12.44
N ALA A 31 -9.16 -7.48 -11.31
CA ALA A 31 -8.80 -6.09 -11.06
C ALA A 31 -7.40 -5.97 -10.43
N ALA A 32 -6.68 -4.91 -10.78
CA ALA A 32 -5.52 -4.46 -10.00
C ALA A 32 -6.00 -3.75 -8.72
N ILE A 33 -5.11 -3.63 -7.73
CA ILE A 33 -5.45 -3.08 -6.41
C ILE A 33 -4.45 -2.03 -5.97
N VAL A 34 -4.95 -0.96 -5.37
CA VAL A 34 -4.16 -0.07 -4.50
C VAL A 34 -4.23 -0.63 -3.08
N VAL A 35 -3.07 -0.74 -2.44
CA VAL A 35 -2.91 -1.19 -1.07
C VAL A 35 -2.37 -0.02 -0.24
N MET A 36 -3.19 0.50 0.68
CA MET A 36 -2.76 1.56 1.58
C MET A 36 -1.81 1.01 2.64
N ALA A 37 -0.78 1.77 2.99
CA ALA A 37 0.04 1.50 4.18
C ALA A 37 -0.76 1.87 5.46
N PHE A 38 -1.79 1.08 5.75
CA PHE A 38 -2.68 1.19 6.92
C PHE A 38 -2.94 -0.23 7.44
N ASP A 39 -2.62 -0.49 8.70
CA ASP A 39 -2.89 -1.76 9.38
C ASP A 39 -3.73 -1.58 10.66
N GLU A 40 -3.82 -2.63 11.47
CA GLU A 40 -4.59 -2.65 12.72
C GLU A 40 -4.12 -1.59 13.75
N GLU A 41 -2.89 -1.10 13.64
CA GLU A 41 -2.31 -0.08 14.53
C GLU A 41 -2.47 1.34 13.99
N GLY A 42 -2.86 1.50 12.73
CA GLY A 42 -3.15 2.81 12.13
C GLY A 42 -2.45 3.06 10.81
N GLN A 43 -2.34 4.34 10.46
CA GLN A 43 -1.66 4.78 9.23
C GLN A 43 -0.14 4.78 9.41
N ALA A 44 0.59 4.32 8.40
CA ALA A 44 2.04 4.41 8.36
C ALA A 44 2.51 5.83 8.06
N ASP A 45 3.04 6.50 9.07
CA ASP A 45 3.60 7.85 9.04
C ASP A 45 5.11 7.88 8.80
N THR A 46 5.85 6.94 9.37
CA THR A 46 7.32 6.80 9.25
C THR A 46 7.75 5.83 8.15
N PHE A 47 8.98 5.98 7.63
CA PHE A 47 9.60 5.04 6.70
C PHE A 47 9.46 3.58 7.15
N ALA A 48 9.83 3.29 8.40
CA ALA A 48 9.82 1.93 8.95
C ALA A 48 8.42 1.30 8.92
N ARG A 49 7.39 2.04 9.32
CA ARG A 49 6.00 1.58 9.29
C ARG A 49 5.49 1.39 7.86
N LYS A 50 5.86 2.29 6.94
CA LYS A 50 5.48 2.20 5.53
C LYS A 50 6.02 0.91 4.91
N THR A 51 7.32 0.63 5.11
CA THR A 51 7.95 -0.59 4.58
C THR A 51 7.43 -1.86 5.23
N GLU A 52 7.22 -1.85 6.55
CA GLU A 52 6.69 -3.00 7.30
C GLU A 52 5.31 -3.43 6.77
N ILE A 53 4.39 -2.47 6.65
CA ILE A 53 3.02 -2.76 6.22
C ILE A 53 2.99 -3.18 4.75
N CYS A 54 3.75 -2.51 3.88
CA CYS A 54 3.83 -2.87 2.46
C CYS A 54 4.44 -4.27 2.27
N GLU A 55 5.49 -4.63 3.01
CA GLU A 55 6.07 -5.96 2.96
C GLU A 55 5.08 -7.02 3.43
N ARG A 56 4.46 -6.83 4.60
CA ARG A 56 3.45 -7.77 5.14
C ARG A 56 2.33 -7.98 4.13
N ALA A 57 1.77 -6.91 3.58
CA ALA A 57 0.72 -6.99 2.57
C ALA A 57 1.19 -7.71 1.29
N TYR A 58 2.41 -7.46 0.83
CA TYR A 58 2.99 -8.14 -0.34
C TYR A 58 3.09 -9.65 -0.12
N ARG A 59 3.61 -10.09 1.04
CA ARG A 59 3.71 -11.51 1.38
C ARG A 59 2.34 -12.19 1.40
N LEU A 60 1.36 -11.57 2.06
CA LEU A 60 -0.01 -12.08 2.08
C LEU A 60 -0.61 -12.20 0.67
N LEU A 61 -0.41 -11.18 -0.18
CA LEU A 61 -0.96 -11.15 -1.54
C LEU A 61 -0.27 -12.14 -2.47
N VAL A 62 1.06 -12.14 -2.50
CA VAL A 62 1.85 -12.89 -3.49
C VAL A 62 2.08 -14.32 -3.03
N ASP A 63 2.59 -14.52 -1.81
CA ASP A 63 3.05 -15.83 -1.35
C ASP A 63 1.86 -16.72 -0.94
N GLU A 64 0.77 -16.12 -0.44
CA GLU A 64 -0.36 -16.89 0.09
C GLU A 64 -1.62 -16.87 -0.79
N ILE A 65 -2.01 -15.70 -1.32
CA ILE A 65 -3.21 -15.57 -2.17
C ILE A 65 -2.90 -15.89 -3.64
N GLY A 66 -1.64 -15.75 -4.07
CA GLY A 66 -1.24 -15.87 -5.47
C GLY A 66 -1.81 -14.74 -6.32
N PHE A 67 -1.85 -13.52 -5.77
CA PHE A 67 -2.17 -12.30 -6.48
C PHE A 67 -0.99 -11.90 -7.39
N PRO A 68 -1.20 -11.56 -8.68
CA PRO A 68 -0.11 -11.15 -9.56
C PRO A 68 0.58 -9.88 -9.02
N PRO A 69 1.89 -9.89 -8.78
CA PRO A 69 2.58 -8.75 -8.16
C PRO A 69 2.56 -7.49 -9.06
N GLU A 70 2.51 -7.65 -10.39
CA GLU A 70 2.35 -6.55 -11.34
C GLU A 70 0.98 -5.83 -11.25
N ASP A 71 0.02 -6.41 -10.54
CA ASP A 71 -1.31 -5.85 -10.30
C ASP A 71 -1.45 -5.20 -8.91
N ILE A 72 -0.36 -5.12 -8.15
CA ILE A 72 -0.30 -4.49 -6.83
C ILE A 72 0.30 -3.10 -6.97
N ILE A 73 -0.43 -2.10 -6.48
CA ILE A 73 0.02 -0.70 -6.39
C ILE A 73 0.05 -0.34 -4.91
N PHE A 74 1.23 -0.15 -4.32
CA PHE A 74 1.31 0.36 -2.96
C PHE A 74 1.10 1.87 -2.91
N ASP A 75 0.34 2.32 -1.92
CA ASP A 75 0.28 3.73 -1.51
C ASP A 75 0.88 3.86 -0.11
N PRO A 76 2.16 4.29 0.00
CA PRO A 76 2.82 4.52 1.28
C PRO A 76 2.30 5.74 2.06
N ASN A 77 1.19 6.37 1.66
CA ASN A 77 0.60 7.58 2.21
C ASN A 77 1.46 8.84 1.99
N ILE A 78 0.96 9.75 1.16
CA ILE A 78 1.42 11.14 1.11
C ILE A 78 0.64 11.95 2.15
N PHE A 79 1.36 12.60 3.05
CA PHE A 79 0.78 13.47 4.08
C PHE A 79 1.22 14.91 3.92
N ALA A 80 0.38 15.84 4.37
CA ALA A 80 0.69 17.25 4.44
C ALA A 80 1.94 17.51 5.32
N ILE A 81 2.86 18.29 4.76
CA ILE A 81 4.03 18.85 5.45
C ILE A 81 3.83 20.35 5.71
N ALA A 82 4.75 20.99 6.44
CA ALA A 82 4.66 22.40 6.80
C ALA A 82 3.37 22.77 7.55
N THR A 83 2.85 21.84 8.35
CA THR A 83 1.62 21.99 9.14
C THR A 83 1.80 22.82 10.41
N GLY A 84 3.05 23.15 10.77
CA GLY A 84 3.40 23.72 12.07
C GLY A 84 3.63 22.69 13.18
N ILE A 85 3.58 21.40 12.86
CA ILE A 85 3.84 20.26 13.76
C ILE A 85 5.18 19.63 13.35
N GLU A 86 6.13 19.52 14.28
CA GLU A 86 7.51 19.11 13.98
C GLU A 86 7.59 17.67 13.49
N GLU A 87 6.76 16.80 14.04
CA GLU A 87 6.63 15.39 13.68
C GLU A 87 6.26 15.19 12.19
N HIS A 88 5.65 16.20 11.55
CA HIS A 88 5.21 16.12 10.15
C HIS A 88 6.31 16.50 9.15
N ASN A 89 7.44 17.04 9.62
CA ASN A 89 8.47 17.60 8.74
C ASN A 89 9.09 16.55 7.81
N ASN A 90 9.11 15.28 8.23
CA ASN A 90 9.79 14.22 7.51
C ASN A 90 8.87 13.39 6.58
N TYR A 91 7.54 13.59 6.61
CA TYR A 91 6.60 12.71 5.91
C TYR A 91 6.87 12.56 4.40
N ALA A 92 7.29 13.64 3.73
CA ALA A 92 7.63 13.57 2.30
C ALA A 92 8.91 12.75 2.06
N VAL A 93 9.91 12.87 2.93
CA VAL A 93 11.15 12.07 2.87
C VAL A 93 10.81 10.61 3.12
N ASP A 94 10.03 10.31 4.17
CA ASP A 94 9.59 8.96 4.50
C ASP A 94 8.85 8.27 3.34
N PHE A 95 8.01 9.01 2.60
CA PHE A 95 7.34 8.51 1.39
C PHE A 95 8.33 8.19 0.26
N ILE A 96 9.29 9.08 0.00
CA ILE A 96 10.29 8.91 -1.07
C ILE A 96 11.20 7.71 -0.77
N GLU A 97 11.67 7.60 0.47
CA GLU A 97 12.51 6.48 0.92
C GLU A 97 11.74 5.15 0.86
N ALA A 98 10.48 5.14 1.32
CA ALA A 98 9.63 3.94 1.22
C ALA A 98 9.38 3.55 -0.24
N THR A 99 9.20 4.51 -1.14
CA THR A 99 9.06 4.27 -2.59
C THR A 99 10.29 3.57 -3.17
N GLN A 100 11.49 4.03 -2.82
CA GLN A 100 12.73 3.38 -3.23
C GLN A 100 12.82 1.96 -2.67
N TRP A 101 12.57 1.80 -1.37
CA TRP A 101 12.63 0.50 -0.71
C TRP A 101 11.66 -0.51 -1.34
N ILE A 102 10.42 -0.12 -1.60
CA ILE A 102 9.41 -0.97 -2.25
C ILE A 102 9.90 -1.43 -3.63
N ARG A 103 10.49 -0.54 -4.42
CA ARG A 103 11.04 -0.91 -5.74
C ARG A 103 12.18 -1.93 -5.66
N GLU A 104 13.02 -1.83 -4.64
CA GLU A 104 14.17 -2.70 -4.46
C GLU A 104 13.78 -4.07 -3.88
N HIS A 105 12.75 -4.12 -3.02
CA HIS A 105 12.46 -5.30 -2.19
C HIS A 105 11.18 -6.04 -2.58
N LEU A 106 10.23 -5.39 -3.27
CA LEU A 106 8.92 -5.95 -3.64
C LEU A 106 8.80 -6.00 -5.18
N PRO A 107 9.34 -7.06 -5.83
CA PRO A 107 9.42 -7.14 -7.29
C PRO A 107 8.07 -6.95 -7.98
N HIS A 108 8.09 -6.25 -9.11
CA HIS A 108 6.93 -5.96 -9.97
C HIS A 108 5.84 -5.05 -9.38
N ALA A 109 5.77 -4.88 -8.05
CA ALA A 109 4.84 -3.96 -7.43
C ALA A 109 5.08 -2.53 -7.92
N MET A 110 3.99 -1.79 -8.08
CA MET A 110 3.98 -0.37 -8.43
C MET A 110 3.81 0.48 -7.17
N ILE A 111 4.13 1.77 -7.28
CA ILE A 111 3.89 2.77 -6.22
C ILE A 111 3.02 3.88 -6.78
N SER A 112 2.07 4.34 -5.97
CA SER A 112 1.23 5.52 -6.19
C SER A 112 1.18 6.36 -4.91
N GLY A 113 0.60 7.56 -5.02
CA GLY A 113 0.30 8.41 -3.87
C GLY A 113 -0.61 9.56 -4.29
N GLY A 114 -1.48 10.00 -3.37
CA GLY A 114 -2.28 11.21 -3.56
C GLY A 114 -1.42 12.47 -3.49
N VAL A 115 -0.94 12.96 -4.65
CA VAL A 115 0.07 14.04 -4.70
C VAL A 115 -0.43 15.36 -4.10
N SER A 116 -1.73 15.64 -4.17
CA SER A 116 -2.32 16.91 -3.71
C SER A 116 -2.67 16.95 -2.22
N ASN A 117 -2.27 15.94 -1.45
CA ASN A 117 -2.53 15.81 -0.01
C ASN A 117 -1.72 16.78 0.87
#